data_AF-A0A355SDV7-F1
#
_entry.id   AF-A0A355SDV7-F1
#
_cell.length_a   1.000
_cell.length_b   1.000
_cell.length_c   1.000
_cell.angle_alpha   90.00
_cell.angle_beta   90.00
_cell.angle_gamma   90.00
#
_symmetry.space_group_name_H-M   'P 1'
#
loop_
_entity.id
_entity.type
_entity.pdbx_description
1 polymer ?
#
loop_
_entity_poly.entity_id
_entity_poly.type
_entity_poly.pdbx_seq_one_letter_code
_entity_poly.pdbx_strand_id
1 'polypeptide(L)'
;MHMVYDAGKYDVIVIGAGHAGCEAALACARMGCKTLVCTINLDSIALMPCNPAIGGTAKGHLVREVDALGGEMGVNIDKTFIQSRMLNTSKGPAVHSLRAQADKKAYQFTMKHTLEKQENLSIKQDEIIKLDIQNKRVKGVYTKNGAYFETKAIVMTTGTYLKGRIIIGEVTYSGGPNGLFAANELSDDLKKHGIKLRRFKTGTPARVNRRSLDFSKMIIQPGDDMITPFSFMTDVDGIKRDQMPCYLTYTNERTHKIIRDNIGRSPIYTGEIVGIGPRYCPSIESKVMMFPDKKSHQLFIEP
;
A
#
# COMPACT_ATOMS: atom_id res chain seq x y z
N MET A 1 -3.28 25.04 25.76
CA MET A 1 -1.81 24.87 25.79
C MET A 1 -1.56 23.38 26.01
N HIS A 2 -1.23 22.63 24.96
CA HIS A 2 -0.96 21.19 25.13
C HIS A 2 0.34 21.04 25.92
N MET A 3 0.28 20.30 27.02
CA MET A 3 1.45 19.98 27.83
C MET A 3 2.39 19.13 26.97
N VAL A 4 3.58 19.65 26.69
CA VAL A 4 4.61 18.94 25.94
C VAL A 4 5.50 18.19 26.92
N TYR A 5 5.76 16.92 26.68
CA TYR A 5 6.68 16.12 27.49
C TYR A 5 7.79 15.51 26.62
N ASP A 6 9.00 15.41 27.19
CA ASP A 6 10.13 14.74 26.55
C ASP A 6 9.89 13.22 26.53
N ALA A 7 9.83 12.65 25.33
CA ALA A 7 9.60 11.23 25.09
C ALA A 7 10.86 10.51 24.59
N GLY A 8 12.01 11.18 24.62
CA GLY A 8 13.32 10.62 24.36
C GLY A 8 13.87 10.91 22.97
N LYS A 9 15.07 10.37 22.74
CA LYS A 9 15.92 10.67 21.58
C LYS A 9 16.14 9.44 20.71
N TYR A 10 16.04 9.67 19.40
CA TYR A 10 16.23 8.68 18.33
C TYR A 10 17.11 9.25 17.22
N ASP A 11 17.90 8.41 16.56
CA ASP A 11 18.69 8.84 15.41
C ASP A 11 17.81 9.13 14.20
N VAL A 12 16.82 8.26 13.97
CA VAL A 12 15.86 8.37 12.86
C VAL A 12 14.43 8.17 13.36
N ILE A 13 13.52 9.03 12.93
CA ILE A 13 12.07 8.82 13.11
C ILE A 13 11.41 8.58 11.75
N VAL A 14 10.71 7.47 11.63
CA VAL A 14 9.90 7.12 10.46
C VAL A 14 8.43 7.42 10.76
N ILE A 15 7.82 8.28 9.93
CA ILE A 15 6.43 8.72 10.08
C ILE A 15 5.54 7.91 9.15
N GLY A 16 4.82 6.95 9.73
CA GLY A 16 3.86 6.08 9.07
C GLY A 16 4.43 4.69 8.77
N ALA A 17 3.75 3.64 9.25
CA ALA A 17 4.17 2.26 9.11
C ALA A 17 3.53 1.53 7.90
N GLY A 18 3.42 2.22 6.76
CA GLY A 18 3.07 1.57 5.49
C GLY A 18 4.24 0.78 4.91
N HIS A 19 4.10 0.22 3.70
CA HIS A 19 5.15 -0.56 3.04
C HIS A 19 6.52 0.16 3.02
N ALA A 20 6.55 1.42 2.59
CA ALA A 20 7.79 2.22 2.56
C ALA A 20 8.34 2.50 3.97
N GLY A 21 7.47 2.70 4.95
CA GLY A 21 7.89 2.96 6.33
C GLY A 21 8.46 1.73 7.01
N CYS A 22 7.92 0.55 6.72
CA CYS A 22 8.45 -0.73 7.23
C CYS A 22 9.89 -0.95 6.73
N GLU A 23 10.11 -0.83 5.41
CA GLU A 23 11.46 -0.98 4.84
C GLU A 23 12.43 0.08 5.36
N ALA A 24 12.01 1.35 5.42
CA ALA A 24 12.86 2.43 5.93
C ALA A 24 13.27 2.19 7.39
N ALA A 25 12.32 1.77 8.23
CA ALA A 25 12.57 1.52 9.63
C ALA A 25 13.50 0.33 9.86
N LEU A 26 13.24 -0.78 9.17
CA LEU A 26 14.08 -1.97 9.23
C LEU A 26 15.49 -1.66 8.72
N ALA A 27 15.63 -0.94 7.61
CA ALA A 27 16.92 -0.54 7.08
C ALA A 27 17.72 0.31 8.10
N CYS A 28 17.12 1.38 8.64
CA CYS A 28 17.79 2.22 9.63
C CYS A 28 18.20 1.43 10.90
N ALA A 29 17.29 0.61 11.43
CA ALA A 29 17.55 -0.19 12.62
C ALA A 29 18.64 -1.25 12.40
N ARG A 30 18.62 -1.95 11.26
CA ARG A 30 19.64 -2.95 10.86
C ARG A 30 21.01 -2.32 10.61
N MET A 31 21.05 -1.05 10.23
CA MET A 31 22.29 -0.26 10.14
C MET A 31 22.78 0.27 11.51
N GLY A 32 22.11 -0.09 12.61
CA GLY A 32 22.51 0.28 13.98
C GLY A 32 21.99 1.64 14.45
N CYS A 33 21.10 2.30 13.69
CA CYS A 33 20.50 3.57 14.12
C CYS A 33 19.36 3.31 15.10
N LYS A 34 19.32 4.01 16.24
CA LYS A 34 18.18 3.94 17.15
C LYS A 34 16.97 4.58 16.47
N THR A 35 16.02 3.76 16.06
CA THR A 35 14.94 4.14 15.15
C THR A 35 13.59 4.07 15.85
N LEU A 36 12.73 5.07 15.62
CA LEU A 36 11.33 5.07 16.05
C LEU A 36 10.43 5.08 14.82
N VAL A 37 9.44 4.18 14.78
CA VAL A 37 8.32 4.27 13.84
C VAL A 37 7.08 4.74 14.58
N CYS A 38 6.50 5.84 14.12
CA CYS A 38 5.19 6.31 14.59
C CYS A 38 4.11 5.98 13.56
N THR A 39 3.00 5.40 14.01
CA THR A 39 1.84 5.12 13.15
C THR A 39 0.54 5.39 13.91
N ILE A 40 -0.50 5.81 13.19
CA ILE A 40 -1.80 6.15 13.80
C ILE A 40 -2.48 4.91 14.39
N ASN A 41 -2.26 3.74 13.78
CA ASN A 41 -2.81 2.47 14.22
C ASN A 41 -1.78 1.34 13.99
N LEU A 42 -1.38 0.64 15.05
CA LEU A 42 -0.43 -0.47 14.99
C LEU A 42 -0.98 -1.70 14.25
N ASP A 43 -2.29 -1.90 14.25
CA ASP A 43 -2.93 -3.00 13.52
C ASP A 43 -3.08 -2.70 12.02
N SER A 44 -2.65 -1.52 11.59
CA SER A 44 -2.58 -1.12 10.17
C SER A 44 -1.15 -1.14 9.60
N ILE A 45 -0.16 -1.62 10.36
CA ILE A 45 1.21 -1.80 9.88
C ILE A 45 1.19 -2.68 8.63
N ALA A 46 1.82 -2.20 7.55
CA ALA A 46 1.88 -2.86 6.25
C ALA A 46 0.51 -3.29 5.71
N LEU A 47 -0.55 -2.56 6.04
CA LEU A 47 -1.88 -2.75 5.47
C LEU A 47 -1.81 -2.71 3.93
N MET A 48 -2.45 -3.69 3.28
CA MET A 48 -2.69 -3.71 1.84
C MET A 48 -4.10 -3.18 1.49
N PRO A 49 -4.31 -1.86 1.37
CA PRO A 49 -5.65 -1.29 1.16
C PRO A 49 -6.19 -1.54 -0.27
N CYS A 50 -5.30 -1.77 -1.24
CA CYS A 50 -5.64 -1.95 -2.65
C CYS A 50 -5.77 -3.46 -2.99
N ASN A 51 -4.95 -3.99 -3.90
CA ASN A 51 -5.02 -5.40 -4.27
C ASN A 51 -4.32 -6.31 -3.22
N PRO A 52 -4.75 -7.59 -3.11
CA PRO A 52 -4.09 -8.62 -2.30
C PRO A 52 -2.86 -9.22 -3.00
N ALA A 53 -1.96 -8.44 -3.62
CA ALA A 53 -0.79 -9.02 -4.31
C ALA A 53 0.48 -8.19 -4.16
N ILE A 54 1.61 -8.90 -4.26
CA ILE A 54 2.96 -8.36 -4.39
C ILE A 54 3.53 -8.80 -5.74
N GLY A 55 4.32 -7.93 -6.37
CA GLY A 55 4.88 -8.18 -7.69
C GLY A 55 3.94 -7.88 -8.86
N GLY A 56 4.17 -8.54 -9.99
CA GLY A 56 3.64 -8.19 -11.31
C GLY A 56 4.71 -7.57 -12.22
N THR A 57 4.43 -7.41 -13.51
CA THR A 57 5.42 -7.16 -14.60
C THR A 57 6.66 -6.31 -14.24
N ALA A 58 6.48 -5.11 -13.68
CA ALA A 58 7.61 -4.30 -13.21
C ALA A 58 7.88 -4.45 -11.71
N LYS A 59 6.81 -4.62 -10.92
CA LYS A 59 6.87 -4.67 -9.45
C LYS A 59 7.63 -5.89 -8.95
N GLY A 60 7.59 -7.02 -9.66
CA GLY A 60 8.26 -8.24 -9.24
C GLY A 60 9.78 -8.07 -9.20
N HIS A 61 10.33 -7.36 -10.19
CA HIS A 61 11.75 -7.00 -10.22
C HIS A 61 12.12 -6.12 -9.02
N LEU A 62 11.34 -5.06 -8.76
CA LEU A 62 11.59 -4.17 -7.62
C LEU A 62 11.54 -4.88 -6.27
N VAL A 63 10.64 -5.86 -6.09
CA VAL A 63 10.59 -6.65 -4.85
C VAL A 63 11.87 -7.48 -4.68
N ARG A 64 12.37 -8.10 -5.77
CA ARG A 64 13.63 -8.84 -5.74
C ARG A 64 14.84 -7.95 -5.52
N GLU A 65 14.84 -6.72 -6.06
CA GLU A 65 15.90 -5.74 -5.81
C GLU A 65 15.90 -5.28 -4.33
N VAL A 66 14.71 -5.00 -3.77
CA VAL A 66 14.57 -4.70 -2.33
C VAL A 66 15.09 -5.85 -1.47
N ASP A 67 14.75 -7.09 -1.83
CA ASP A 67 15.23 -8.27 -1.13
C ASP A 67 16.76 -8.43 -1.22
N ALA A 68 17.35 -8.23 -2.41
CA ALA A 68 18.80 -8.28 -2.61
C ALA A 68 19.56 -7.21 -1.79
N LEU A 69 18.90 -6.09 -1.45
CA LEU A 69 19.44 -5.05 -0.57
C LEU A 69 19.22 -5.36 0.93
N GLY A 70 18.63 -6.51 1.27
CA GLY A 70 18.33 -6.91 2.65
C GLY A 70 17.01 -6.36 3.20
N GLY A 71 16.10 -5.93 2.31
CA GLY A 71 14.74 -5.55 2.67
C GLY A 71 13.83 -6.74 3.00
N GLU A 72 12.67 -6.47 3.58
CA GLU A 72 11.80 -7.51 4.15
C GLU A 72 10.64 -7.91 3.22
N MET A 73 10.29 -7.09 2.22
CA MET A 73 9.11 -7.29 1.39
C MET A 73 9.07 -8.67 0.71
N GLY A 74 10.20 -9.14 0.18
CA GLY A 74 10.37 -10.47 -0.45
C GLY A 74 10.18 -11.60 0.55
N VAL A 75 10.92 -11.54 1.67
CA VAL A 75 10.80 -12.51 2.77
C VAL A 75 9.37 -12.58 3.32
N ASN A 76 8.72 -11.43 3.50
CA ASN A 76 7.39 -11.37 4.08
C ASN A 76 6.32 -11.93 3.15
N ILE A 77 6.42 -11.69 1.83
CA ILE A 77 5.47 -12.29 0.88
C ILE A 77 5.66 -13.80 0.79
N ASP A 78 6.89 -14.30 0.80
CA ASP A 78 7.17 -15.75 0.77
C ASP A 78 6.54 -16.49 1.96
N LYS A 79 6.53 -15.84 3.14
CA LYS A 79 5.86 -16.38 4.33
C LYS A 79 4.34 -16.38 4.22
N THR A 80 3.72 -15.53 3.40
CA THR A 80 2.29 -15.17 3.52
C THR A 80 1.48 -15.26 2.24
N PHE A 81 2.09 -15.63 1.11
CA PHE A 81 1.34 -15.81 -0.13
C PHE A 81 0.37 -16.99 -0.05
N ILE A 82 -0.71 -16.89 -0.81
CA ILE A 82 -1.70 -17.95 -1.05
C ILE A 82 -1.71 -18.40 -2.51
N GLN A 83 -1.01 -17.70 -3.39
CA GLN A 83 -0.74 -18.11 -4.77
C GLN A 83 0.54 -17.43 -5.26
N SER A 84 1.38 -18.11 -6.02
CA SER A 84 2.55 -17.55 -6.72
C SER A 84 2.52 -17.91 -8.21
N ARG A 85 2.94 -16.98 -9.06
CA ARG A 85 3.03 -17.14 -10.52
C ARG A 85 4.19 -16.35 -11.11
N MET A 86 4.84 -16.93 -12.11
CA MET A 86 5.72 -16.24 -13.04
C MET A 86 4.90 -15.70 -14.21
N LEU A 87 4.99 -14.40 -14.47
CA LEU A 87 4.34 -13.76 -15.61
C LEU A 87 5.26 -13.75 -16.84
N ASN A 88 4.66 -13.67 -18.02
CA ASN A 88 5.33 -13.56 -19.33
C ASN A 88 6.27 -14.74 -19.68
N THR A 89 5.97 -15.95 -19.20
CA THR A 89 6.77 -17.16 -19.46
C THR A 89 6.84 -17.56 -20.93
N SER A 90 5.90 -17.11 -21.77
CA SER A 90 5.95 -17.29 -23.23
C SER A 90 6.99 -16.42 -23.94
N LYS A 91 7.67 -15.53 -23.21
CA LYS A 91 8.74 -14.65 -23.70
C LYS A 91 10.06 -14.99 -23.00
N GLY A 92 11.15 -14.35 -23.42
CA GLY A 92 12.48 -14.59 -22.83
C GLY A 92 12.58 -14.22 -21.34
N PRO A 93 13.54 -14.79 -20.59
CA PRO A 93 13.69 -14.59 -19.14
C PRO A 93 13.80 -13.12 -18.70
N ALA A 94 14.33 -12.24 -19.55
CA ALA A 94 14.48 -10.82 -19.26
C ALA A 94 13.16 -10.06 -19.00
N VAL A 95 12.02 -10.64 -19.38
CA VAL A 95 10.69 -10.04 -19.12
C VAL A 95 9.83 -10.87 -18.17
N HIS A 96 10.38 -11.94 -17.62
CA HIS A 96 9.72 -12.75 -16.60
C HIS A 96 9.57 -11.93 -15.33
N SER A 97 8.44 -12.06 -14.64
CA SER A 97 8.25 -11.31 -13.39
C SER A 97 7.33 -12.04 -12.44
N LEU A 98 7.78 -12.19 -11.20
CA LEU A 98 7.01 -12.84 -10.15
C LEU A 98 5.82 -12.00 -9.73
N ARG A 99 4.72 -12.69 -9.43
CA ARG A 99 3.52 -12.13 -8.82
C ARG A 99 2.92 -13.14 -7.86
N ALA A 100 2.70 -12.71 -6.62
CA ALA A 100 2.05 -13.53 -5.61
C ALA A 100 0.80 -12.85 -5.06
N GLN A 101 -0.27 -13.61 -4.89
CA GLN A 101 -1.41 -13.19 -4.07
C GLN A 101 -1.05 -13.41 -2.60
N ALA A 102 -1.25 -12.39 -1.77
CA ALA A 102 -0.98 -12.38 -0.35
C ALA A 102 -2.25 -12.65 0.44
N ASP A 103 -2.17 -13.48 1.49
CA ASP A 103 -3.10 -13.32 2.60
C ASP A 103 -2.81 -11.97 3.25
N LYS A 104 -3.74 -11.02 3.07
CA LYS A 104 -3.56 -9.64 3.55
C LYS A 104 -3.39 -9.54 5.07
N LYS A 105 -4.02 -10.44 5.83
CA LYS A 105 -3.95 -10.43 7.29
C LYS A 105 -2.66 -11.09 7.75
N ALA A 106 -2.31 -12.23 7.20
CA ALA A 106 -1.02 -12.85 7.46
C ALA A 106 0.13 -11.89 7.14
N TYR A 107 0.11 -11.22 5.97
CA TYR A 107 1.15 -10.26 5.59
C TYR A 107 1.32 -9.12 6.60
N GLN A 108 0.20 -8.55 7.08
CA GLN A 108 0.21 -7.51 8.12
C GLN A 108 0.78 -8.03 9.44
N PHE A 109 0.29 -9.18 9.91
CA PHE A 109 0.74 -9.77 11.17
C PHE A 109 2.21 -10.15 11.13
N THR A 110 2.67 -10.76 10.05
CA THR A 110 4.08 -11.14 9.89
C THR A 110 4.98 -9.91 9.81
N MET A 111 4.60 -8.86 9.07
CA MET A 111 5.40 -7.64 9.01
C MET A 111 5.43 -6.90 10.36
N LYS A 112 4.28 -6.77 11.04
CA LYS A 112 4.20 -6.21 12.39
C LYS A 112 5.12 -6.98 13.34
N HIS A 113 5.05 -8.31 13.32
CA HIS A 113 5.90 -9.16 14.13
C HIS A 113 7.40 -8.98 13.83
N THR A 114 7.78 -8.85 12.56
CA THR A 114 9.17 -8.55 12.18
C THR A 114 9.62 -7.22 12.75
N LEU A 115 8.83 -6.15 12.62
CA LEU A 115 9.18 -4.85 13.19
C LEU A 115 9.30 -4.90 14.71
N GLU A 116 8.39 -5.60 15.41
CA GLU A 116 8.38 -5.71 16.87
C GLU A 116 9.60 -6.46 17.42
N LYS A 117 10.18 -7.37 16.62
CA LYS A 117 11.37 -8.14 16.98
C LYS A 117 12.69 -7.50 16.55
N GLN A 118 12.65 -6.43 15.75
CA GLN A 118 13.87 -5.82 15.22
C GLN A 118 14.60 -5.04 16.32
N GLU A 119 15.84 -5.42 16.60
CA GLU A 119 16.73 -4.66 17.48
C GLU A 119 16.94 -3.23 16.94
N ASN A 120 17.11 -2.26 17.85
CA ASN A 120 17.22 -0.82 17.57
C ASN A 120 15.95 -0.18 16.98
N LEU A 121 14.82 -0.91 16.92
CA LEU A 121 13.55 -0.37 16.45
C LEU A 121 12.50 -0.30 17.57
N SER A 122 11.99 0.90 17.83
CA SER A 122 10.79 1.11 18.64
C SER A 122 9.59 1.40 17.74
N ILE A 123 8.41 0.88 18.09
CA ILE A 123 7.16 1.18 17.39
C ILE A 123 6.22 1.89 18.37
N LYS A 124 5.60 2.99 17.93
CA LYS A 124 4.69 3.78 18.75
C LYS A 124 3.40 4.07 17.99
N GLN A 125 2.28 3.79 18.64
CA GLN A 125 0.99 4.29 18.17
C GLN A 125 0.85 5.76 18.53
N ASP A 126 0.96 6.64 17.55
CA ASP A 126 0.72 8.07 17.70
C ASP A 126 0.62 8.77 16.35
N GLU A 127 -0.02 9.94 16.33
CA GLU A 127 -0.07 10.82 15.16
C GLU A 127 1.00 11.91 15.32
N ILE A 128 1.99 11.95 14.41
CA ILE A 128 2.91 13.07 14.31
C ILE A 128 2.17 14.24 13.64
N ILE A 129 2.12 15.38 14.33
CA ILE A 129 1.35 16.56 13.90
C ILE A 129 2.21 17.76 13.51
N LYS A 130 3.47 17.81 13.96
CA LYS A 130 4.36 18.95 13.77
C LYS A 130 5.83 18.56 13.78
N LEU A 131 6.64 19.24 12.98
CA LEU A 131 8.09 19.12 12.94
C LEU A 131 8.75 20.25 13.76
N ASP A 132 9.84 19.95 14.46
CA ASP A 132 10.75 20.98 14.97
C ASP A 132 11.91 21.16 13.99
N ILE A 133 11.96 22.32 13.33
CA ILE A 133 12.98 22.66 12.34
C ILE A 133 13.63 23.98 12.74
N GLN A 134 14.93 23.92 13.02
CA GLN A 134 15.75 25.08 13.38
C GLN A 134 16.90 25.21 12.38
N ASN A 135 17.14 26.41 11.85
CA ASN A 135 18.21 26.66 10.88
C ASN A 135 18.21 25.67 9.70
N LYS A 136 17.01 25.36 9.16
CA LYS A 136 16.78 24.37 8.08
C LYS A 136 17.21 22.93 8.41
N ARG A 137 17.37 22.60 9.70
CA ARG A 137 17.69 21.25 10.18
C ARG A 137 16.59 20.77 11.10
N VAL A 138 16.23 19.50 10.96
CA VAL A 138 15.28 18.86 11.88
C VAL A 138 15.93 18.66 13.24
N LYS A 139 15.15 18.87 14.29
CA LYS A 139 15.53 18.66 15.70
C LYS A 139 14.62 17.65 16.39
N GLY A 140 13.39 17.51 15.92
CA GLY A 140 12.44 16.60 16.53
C GLY A 140 11.08 16.63 15.88
N VAL A 141 10.13 15.92 16.50
CA VAL A 141 8.73 15.88 16.10
C VAL A 141 7.83 15.98 17.33
N TYR A 142 6.65 16.55 17.13
CA TYR A 142 5.59 16.56 18.13
C TYR A 142 4.46 15.64 17.71
N THR A 143 3.97 14.86 18.66
CA THR A 143 2.78 14.03 18.50
C THR A 143 1.52 14.75 18.98
N LYS A 144 0.38 14.20 18.62
CA LYS A 144 -0.94 14.69 19.01
C LYS A 144 -1.21 14.62 20.51
N ASN A 145 -0.65 13.64 21.20
CA ASN A 145 -0.83 13.49 22.66
C ASN A 145 0.16 14.32 23.49
N GLY A 146 1.00 15.14 22.86
CA GLY A 146 1.94 16.04 23.54
C GLY A 146 3.36 15.49 23.69
N ALA A 147 3.69 14.31 23.14
CA ALA A 147 5.07 13.81 23.14
C ALA A 147 5.96 14.67 22.22
N TYR A 148 7.18 14.94 22.67
CA TYR A 148 8.26 15.44 21.85
C TYR A 148 9.38 14.41 21.75
N PHE A 149 9.74 14.04 20.53
CA PHE A 149 10.87 13.15 20.28
C PHE A 149 11.99 13.93 19.58
N GLU A 150 13.19 13.93 20.16
CA GLU A 150 14.38 14.50 19.52
C GLU A 150 14.89 13.55 18.42
N THR A 151 15.20 14.09 17.24
CA THR A 151 15.81 13.30 16.17
C THR A 151 16.75 14.06 15.25
N LYS A 152 17.64 13.31 14.60
CA LYS A 152 18.62 13.82 13.62
C LYS A 152 18.07 13.74 12.20
N ALA A 153 17.17 12.80 11.91
CA ALA A 153 16.60 12.59 10.59
C ALA A 153 15.16 12.09 10.65
N ILE A 154 14.38 12.44 9.63
CA ILE A 154 12.98 11.98 9.48
C ILE A 154 12.80 11.34 8.12
N VAL A 155 12.14 10.18 8.10
CA VAL A 155 11.62 9.57 6.87
C VAL A 155 10.09 9.66 6.90
N MET A 156 9.50 10.36 5.93
CA MET A 156 8.05 10.58 5.90
C MET A 156 7.37 9.64 4.90
N THR A 157 6.56 8.71 5.40
CA THR A 157 5.90 7.63 4.64
C THR A 157 4.41 7.59 4.94
N THR A 158 3.77 8.76 4.90
CA THR A 158 2.37 8.99 5.30
C THR A 158 1.31 8.37 4.38
N GLY A 159 1.71 7.73 3.29
CA GLY A 159 0.80 7.08 2.34
C GLY A 159 -0.34 8.00 1.90
N THR A 160 -1.57 7.48 1.92
CA THR A 160 -2.78 8.21 1.54
C THR A 160 -3.49 8.86 2.74
N TYR A 161 -2.80 9.08 3.86
CA TYR A 161 -3.41 9.62 5.09
C TYR A 161 -3.36 11.16 5.14
N LEU A 162 -2.32 11.81 4.59
CA LEU A 162 -2.22 13.28 4.61
C LEU A 162 -3.38 13.93 3.85
N LYS A 163 -4.23 14.66 4.57
CA LYS A 163 -5.46 15.29 4.03
C LYS A 163 -6.27 14.34 3.15
N GLY A 164 -6.34 13.08 3.59
CA GLY A 164 -7.08 12.00 2.93
C GLY A 164 -8.56 12.34 2.81
N ARG A 165 -9.12 12.11 1.62
CA ARG A 165 -10.56 12.23 1.34
C ARG A 165 -11.04 10.99 0.63
N ILE A 166 -12.13 10.41 1.12
CA ILE A 166 -12.85 9.30 0.49
C ILE A 166 -13.96 9.90 -0.37
N ILE A 167 -14.12 9.35 -1.58
CA ILE A 167 -15.07 9.83 -2.56
C ILE A 167 -15.80 8.62 -3.15
N ILE A 168 -17.13 8.59 -3.02
CA ILE A 168 -18.01 7.51 -3.49
C ILE A 168 -19.23 8.15 -4.16
N GLY A 169 -19.22 8.24 -5.50
CA GLY A 169 -20.23 9.02 -6.21
C GLY A 169 -20.20 10.48 -5.75
N GLU A 170 -21.35 10.99 -5.32
CA GLU A 170 -21.53 12.34 -4.76
C GLU A 170 -21.10 12.45 -3.28
N VAL A 171 -20.84 11.32 -2.60
CA VAL A 171 -20.46 11.33 -1.19
C VAL A 171 -18.97 11.58 -1.04
N THR A 172 -18.61 12.63 -0.30
CA THR A 172 -17.21 12.92 0.05
C THR A 172 -17.05 13.18 1.54
N TYR A 173 -16.05 12.55 2.17
CA TYR A 173 -15.71 12.79 3.57
C TYR A 173 -14.20 12.64 3.83
N SER A 174 -13.73 13.19 4.95
CA SER A 174 -12.33 13.06 5.38
C SER A 174 -12.08 11.64 5.90
N GLY A 175 -11.04 10.98 5.40
CA GLY A 175 -10.73 9.62 5.81
C GLY A 175 -9.46 9.06 5.16
N GLY A 176 -8.81 8.17 5.90
CA GLY A 176 -7.77 7.28 5.40
C GLY A 176 -8.36 5.95 4.89
N PRO A 177 -7.49 5.01 4.46
CA PRO A 177 -7.92 3.71 3.98
C PRO A 177 -8.70 2.91 5.04
N ASN A 178 -9.65 2.09 4.61
CA ASN A 178 -10.39 1.14 5.45
C ASN A 178 -11.02 1.75 6.72
N GLY A 179 -11.55 2.98 6.62
CA GLY A 179 -12.25 3.64 7.73
C GLY A 179 -11.33 4.25 8.79
N LEU A 180 -10.01 4.30 8.55
CA LEU A 180 -9.07 4.99 9.42
C LEU A 180 -9.20 6.51 9.28
N PHE A 181 -8.75 7.25 10.30
CA PHE A 181 -8.73 8.71 10.28
C PHE A 181 -7.65 9.25 9.33
N ALA A 182 -7.90 10.44 8.77
CA ALA A 182 -6.90 11.17 7.99
C ALA A 182 -5.97 11.97 8.91
N ALA A 183 -4.71 12.17 8.47
CA ALA A 183 -3.74 13.02 9.15
C ALA A 183 -3.80 14.44 8.56
N ASN A 184 -4.32 15.40 9.33
CA ASN A 184 -4.59 16.75 8.80
C ASN A 184 -3.54 17.77 9.25
N GLU A 185 -3.10 17.71 10.50
CA GLU A 185 -2.29 18.73 11.15
C GLU A 185 -0.87 18.81 10.55
N LEU A 186 -0.23 17.67 10.31
CA LEU A 186 1.10 17.61 9.71
C LEU A 186 1.15 18.25 8.31
N SER A 187 0.08 18.15 7.54
CA SER A 187 0.01 18.80 6.22
C SER A 187 0.03 20.32 6.32
N ASP A 188 -0.60 20.90 7.35
CA ASP A 188 -0.59 22.34 7.56
C ASP A 188 0.75 22.82 8.12
N ASP A 189 1.42 21.99 8.91
CA ASP A 189 2.78 22.26 9.37
C ASP A 189 3.81 22.26 8.22
N LEU A 190 3.74 21.27 7.32
CA LEU A 190 4.60 21.21 6.13
C LEU A 190 4.49 22.48 5.27
N LYS A 191 3.28 23.04 5.12
CA LYS A 191 3.07 24.30 4.39
C LYS A 191 3.74 25.49 5.07
N LYS A 192 3.74 25.56 6.41
CA LYS A 192 4.44 26.61 7.17
C LYS A 192 5.94 26.57 6.93
N HIS A 193 6.49 25.37 6.69
CA HIS A 193 7.88 25.18 6.29
C HIS A 193 8.15 25.36 4.78
N GLY A 194 7.19 25.89 4.01
CA GLY A 194 7.36 26.21 2.60
C GLY A 194 7.22 25.03 1.63
N ILE A 195 6.77 23.86 2.10
CA ILE A 195 6.59 22.68 1.25
C ILE A 195 5.29 22.80 0.46
N LYS A 196 5.40 22.74 -0.87
CA LYS A 196 4.26 22.77 -1.79
C LYS A 196 3.59 21.39 -1.84
N LEU A 197 2.37 21.30 -1.33
CA LEU A 197 1.57 20.07 -1.38
C LEU A 197 0.72 20.01 -2.65
N ARG A 198 0.62 18.81 -3.24
CA ARG A 198 -0.26 18.50 -4.37
C ARG A 198 -1.21 17.36 -4.00
N ARG A 199 -2.30 17.22 -4.75
CA ARG A 199 -3.27 16.13 -4.57
C ARG A 199 -3.20 15.14 -5.72
N PHE A 200 -3.05 13.88 -5.36
CA PHE A 200 -3.21 12.74 -6.26
C PHE A 200 -4.47 11.98 -5.91
N LYS A 201 -4.99 11.22 -6.89
CA LYS A 201 -6.13 10.32 -6.70
C LYS A 201 -5.78 8.91 -7.09
N THR A 202 -6.37 7.96 -6.38
CA THR A 202 -6.32 6.53 -6.71
C THR A 202 -7.67 5.92 -6.39
N GLY A 203 -8.06 4.89 -7.14
CA GLY A 203 -9.28 4.12 -6.93
C GLY A 203 -8.97 2.73 -6.41
N THR A 204 -9.95 2.11 -5.75
CA THR A 204 -9.91 0.72 -5.33
C THR A 204 -11.25 0.07 -5.70
N PRO A 205 -11.29 -1.19 -6.16
CA PRO A 205 -12.55 -1.85 -6.43
C PRO A 205 -13.31 -2.12 -5.13
N ALA A 206 -14.62 -2.40 -5.25
CA ALA A 206 -15.39 -2.94 -4.14
C ALA A 206 -14.83 -4.30 -3.68
N ARG A 207 -15.11 -4.67 -2.44
CA ARG A 207 -14.90 -6.05 -1.95
C ARG A 207 -16.23 -6.79 -2.03
N VAL A 208 -16.18 -8.03 -2.50
CA VAL A 208 -17.39 -8.85 -2.74
C VAL A 208 -17.36 -10.08 -1.83
N ASN A 209 -18.54 -10.51 -1.37
CA ASN A 209 -18.66 -11.71 -0.56
C ASN A 209 -18.46 -12.95 -1.45
N ARG A 210 -17.48 -13.80 -1.14
CA ARG A 210 -17.20 -15.04 -1.89
C ARG A 210 -18.44 -15.90 -2.12
N ARG A 211 -19.34 -15.98 -1.13
CA ARG A 211 -20.54 -16.84 -1.18
C ARG A 211 -21.59 -16.37 -2.18
N SER A 212 -21.54 -15.11 -2.61
CA SER A 212 -22.47 -14.56 -3.61
C SER A 212 -21.94 -14.65 -5.03
N LEU A 213 -20.81 -15.34 -5.26
CA LEU A 213 -20.21 -15.49 -6.58
C LEU A 213 -20.43 -16.91 -7.11
N ASP A 214 -20.80 -17.00 -8.38
CA ASP A 214 -20.89 -18.26 -9.11
C ASP A 214 -19.56 -18.52 -9.85
N PHE A 215 -18.66 -19.26 -9.18
CA PHE A 215 -17.34 -19.58 -9.73
C PHE A 215 -17.39 -20.55 -10.91
N SER A 216 -18.48 -21.31 -11.08
CA SER A 216 -18.62 -22.28 -12.19
C SER A 216 -18.63 -21.62 -13.58
N LYS A 217 -18.96 -20.32 -13.62
CA LYS A 217 -19.00 -19.50 -14.85
C LYS A 217 -17.71 -18.72 -15.11
N MET A 218 -16.68 -18.91 -14.29
CA MET A 218 -15.41 -18.18 -14.39
C MET A 218 -14.27 -19.11 -14.80
N ILE A 219 -13.22 -18.53 -15.39
CA ILE A 219 -12.05 -19.30 -15.81
C ILE A 219 -11.06 -19.37 -14.65
N ILE A 220 -10.74 -20.58 -14.20
CA ILE A 220 -9.76 -20.79 -13.13
C ILE A 220 -8.38 -20.33 -13.59
N GLN A 221 -7.66 -19.64 -12.71
CA GLN A 221 -6.29 -19.16 -12.90
C GLN A 221 -5.44 -19.69 -11.74
N PRO A 222 -4.86 -20.90 -11.86
CA PRO A 222 -4.06 -21.51 -10.81
C PRO A 222 -2.71 -20.79 -10.64
N GLY A 223 -2.03 -21.10 -9.54
CA GLY A 223 -0.61 -20.78 -9.36
C GLY A 223 0.29 -21.67 -10.21
N ASP A 224 1.60 -21.43 -10.16
CA ASP A 224 2.57 -22.31 -10.81
C ASP A 224 2.84 -23.56 -9.95
N ASP A 225 3.03 -24.72 -10.57
CA ASP A 225 3.30 -25.98 -9.86
C ASP A 225 4.62 -25.92 -9.07
N MET A 226 5.66 -25.36 -9.70
CA MET A 226 6.96 -25.09 -9.07
C MET A 226 7.00 -23.66 -8.57
N ILE A 227 6.98 -23.49 -7.25
CA ILE A 227 6.97 -22.17 -6.62
C ILE A 227 8.37 -21.56 -6.65
N THR A 228 8.49 -20.40 -7.29
CA THR A 228 9.69 -19.57 -7.20
C THR A 228 9.49 -18.51 -6.11
N PRO A 229 10.33 -18.47 -5.05
CA PRO A 229 10.26 -17.44 -4.03
C PRO A 229 10.63 -16.07 -4.58
N PHE A 230 10.11 -15.02 -3.95
CA PHE A 230 10.59 -13.67 -4.16
C PHE A 230 11.96 -13.45 -3.54
N SER A 231 12.17 -13.95 -2.32
CA SER A 231 13.41 -13.75 -1.60
C SER A 231 14.50 -14.73 -2.05
N PHE A 232 15.73 -14.23 -2.14
CA PHE A 232 16.92 -15.05 -2.32
C PHE A 232 17.33 -15.79 -1.05
N MET A 233 16.78 -15.41 0.11
CA MET A 233 17.04 -16.03 1.40
C MET A 233 16.04 -17.13 1.77
N THR A 234 14.90 -17.21 1.06
CA THR A 234 13.93 -18.27 1.31
C THR A 234 14.40 -19.58 0.69
N ASP A 235 14.44 -20.64 1.51
CA ASP A 235 14.67 -21.99 1.02
C ASP A 235 13.52 -22.45 0.12
N VAL A 236 13.82 -22.71 -1.15
CA VAL A 236 12.86 -23.12 -2.18
C VAL A 236 12.21 -24.46 -1.81
N ASP A 237 12.98 -25.40 -1.26
CA ASP A 237 12.49 -26.74 -0.91
C ASP A 237 11.57 -26.70 0.33
N GLY A 238 11.73 -25.66 1.15
CA GLY A 238 10.89 -25.35 2.30
C GLY A 238 9.51 -24.78 1.94
N ILE A 239 9.28 -24.36 0.70
CA ILE A 239 8.01 -23.76 0.28
C ILE A 239 7.12 -24.82 -0.37
N LYS A 240 6.32 -25.50 0.46
CA LYS A 240 5.17 -26.29 0.00
C LYS A 240 3.89 -25.71 0.59
N ARG A 241 2.98 -25.26 -0.26
CA ARG A 241 1.74 -24.60 0.16
C ARG A 241 0.61 -24.89 -0.81
N ASP A 242 -0.57 -25.16 -0.26
CA ASP A 242 -1.79 -25.26 -1.05
C ASP A 242 -2.14 -23.88 -1.62
N GLN A 243 -2.11 -23.78 -2.95
CA GLN A 243 -2.36 -22.53 -3.63
C GLN A 243 -3.84 -22.34 -3.92
N MET A 244 -4.38 -21.18 -3.56
CA MET A 244 -5.72 -20.77 -3.93
C MET A 244 -5.73 -20.23 -5.38
N PRO A 245 -6.65 -20.68 -6.25
CA PRO A 245 -6.76 -20.10 -7.58
C PRO A 245 -7.37 -18.70 -7.54
N CYS A 246 -6.98 -17.89 -8.51
CA CYS A 246 -7.74 -16.71 -8.91
C CYS A 246 -8.77 -17.12 -9.97
N TYR A 247 -9.72 -16.24 -10.25
CA TYR A 247 -10.73 -16.48 -11.29
C TYR A 247 -10.78 -15.31 -12.25
N LEU A 248 -10.90 -15.64 -13.53
CA LEU A 248 -10.93 -14.69 -14.62
C LEU A 248 -12.35 -14.57 -15.18
N THR A 249 -12.82 -13.34 -15.32
CA THR A 249 -14.12 -13.02 -15.92
C THR A 249 -14.03 -11.70 -16.70
N TYR A 250 -15.14 -11.27 -17.31
CA TYR A 250 -15.19 -10.12 -18.19
C TYR A 250 -16.43 -9.27 -17.94
N THR A 251 -16.29 -7.95 -18.12
CA THR A 251 -17.45 -7.08 -18.34
C THR A 251 -18.09 -7.36 -19.70
N ASN A 252 -19.32 -6.90 -19.88
CA ASN A 252 -20.05 -6.99 -21.15
C ASN A 252 -20.71 -5.64 -21.48
N GLU A 253 -21.34 -5.57 -22.66
CA GLU A 253 -21.99 -4.35 -23.16
C GLU A 253 -23.10 -3.85 -22.23
N ARG A 254 -23.80 -4.74 -21.51
CA ARG A 254 -24.78 -4.33 -20.49
C ARG A 254 -24.11 -3.62 -19.32
N THR A 255 -22.98 -4.13 -18.82
CA THR A 255 -22.18 -3.44 -17.79
C THR A 255 -21.74 -2.07 -18.27
N HIS A 256 -21.28 -1.96 -19.52
CA HIS A 256 -20.84 -0.69 -20.10
C HIS A 256 -21.98 0.30 -20.24
N LYS A 257 -23.17 -0.15 -20.67
CA LYS A 257 -24.37 0.68 -20.70
C LYS A 257 -24.70 1.25 -19.33
N ILE A 258 -24.72 0.42 -18.28
CA ILE A 258 -24.97 0.88 -16.90
C ILE A 258 -23.97 1.96 -16.48
N ILE A 259 -22.68 1.78 -16.80
CA ILE A 259 -21.63 2.76 -16.50
C ILE A 259 -21.89 4.07 -17.25
N ARG A 260 -22.18 4.01 -18.56
CA ARG A 260 -22.44 5.21 -19.38
C ARG A 260 -23.68 5.97 -18.92
N ASP A 261 -24.77 5.26 -18.64
CA ASP A 261 -26.02 5.83 -18.14
C ASP A 261 -25.82 6.58 -16.81
N ASN A 262 -24.81 6.18 -16.01
CA ASN A 262 -24.52 6.77 -14.70
C ASN A 262 -23.23 7.60 -14.66
N ILE A 263 -22.60 7.89 -15.80
CA ILE A 263 -21.28 8.52 -15.84
C ILE A 263 -21.29 9.92 -15.22
N GLY A 264 -22.43 10.62 -15.29
CA GLY A 264 -22.65 11.93 -14.68
C GLY A 264 -22.61 11.93 -13.15
N ARG A 265 -22.60 10.76 -12.51
CA ARG A 265 -22.41 10.61 -11.05
C ARG A 265 -20.96 10.27 -10.68
N SER A 266 -20.10 10.03 -11.67
CA SER A 266 -18.69 9.76 -11.42
C SER A 266 -17.98 11.07 -11.08
N PRO A 267 -17.36 11.17 -9.90
CA PRO A 267 -16.70 12.40 -9.48
C PRO A 267 -15.46 12.73 -10.35
N ILE A 268 -15.00 11.78 -11.17
CA ILE A 268 -14.00 12.01 -12.22
C ILE A 268 -14.55 12.89 -13.35
N TYR A 269 -15.83 12.75 -13.70
CA TYR A 269 -16.48 13.41 -14.83
C TYR A 269 -17.31 14.63 -14.43
N THR A 270 -17.74 14.75 -13.16
CA THR A 270 -18.42 15.96 -12.65
C THR A 270 -17.45 17.12 -12.37
N GLY A 271 -16.14 16.86 -12.37
CA GLY A 271 -15.12 17.86 -12.03
C GLY A 271 -14.91 18.07 -10.52
N GLU A 272 -15.63 17.35 -9.65
CA GLU A 272 -15.46 17.43 -8.20
C GLU A 272 -14.09 16.93 -7.72
N ILE A 273 -13.45 16.03 -8.48
CA ILE A 273 -12.10 15.56 -8.16
C ILE A 273 -11.03 16.48 -8.75
N VAL A 274 -10.48 17.34 -7.89
CA VAL A 274 -9.25 18.08 -8.16
C VAL A 274 -8.04 17.18 -7.86
N GLY A 275 -7.48 16.53 -8.89
CA GLY A 275 -6.27 15.71 -8.74
C GLY A 275 -5.89 14.93 -10.00
N ILE A 276 -4.59 14.80 -10.23
CA ILE A 276 -4.05 14.00 -11.36
C ILE A 276 -4.22 12.52 -11.02
N GLY A 277 -4.93 11.79 -11.88
CA GLY A 277 -5.06 10.33 -11.78
C GLY A 277 -3.91 9.59 -12.48
N PRO A 278 -3.73 8.29 -12.22
CA PRO A 278 -2.75 7.47 -12.93
C PRO A 278 -3.12 7.36 -14.42
N ARG A 279 -2.22 7.75 -15.32
CA ARG A 279 -2.44 7.66 -16.78
C ARG A 279 -2.66 6.22 -17.27
N TYR A 280 -1.92 5.27 -16.68
CA TYR A 280 -1.81 3.89 -17.18
C TYR A 280 -2.59 2.86 -16.36
N CYS A 281 -3.29 3.28 -15.31
CA CYS A 281 -4.18 2.42 -14.53
C CYS A 281 -5.53 3.13 -14.28
N PRO A 282 -6.29 3.45 -15.34
CA PRO A 282 -7.58 4.12 -15.20
C PRO A 282 -8.61 3.22 -14.52
N SER A 283 -9.59 3.85 -13.88
CA SER A 283 -10.77 3.17 -13.33
C SER A 283 -11.62 2.57 -14.44
N ILE A 284 -12.52 1.65 -14.10
CA ILE A 284 -13.35 0.94 -15.10
C ILE A 284 -14.23 1.91 -15.89
N GLU A 285 -14.80 2.93 -15.23
CA GLU A 285 -15.59 3.95 -15.89
C GLU A 285 -14.76 4.77 -16.88
N SER A 286 -13.49 5.08 -16.55
CA SER A 286 -12.59 5.73 -17.49
C SER A 286 -12.20 4.82 -18.65
N LYS A 287 -12.00 3.51 -18.43
CA LYS A 287 -11.72 2.56 -19.52
C LYS A 287 -12.88 2.46 -20.52
N VAL A 288 -14.12 2.40 -20.03
CA VAL A 288 -15.32 2.33 -20.88
C VAL A 288 -15.49 3.58 -21.74
N MET A 289 -15.13 4.75 -21.22
CA MET A 289 -15.22 6.02 -21.96
C MET A 289 -14.05 6.23 -22.92
N MET A 290 -12.82 5.82 -22.54
CA MET A 290 -11.62 5.99 -23.37
C MET A 290 -11.51 4.95 -24.49
N PHE A 291 -12.09 3.77 -24.31
CA PHE A 291 -12.01 2.66 -25.27
C PHE A 291 -13.42 2.18 -25.66
N PRO A 292 -14.24 3.01 -26.31
CA PRO A 292 -15.65 2.72 -26.58
C PRO A 292 -15.87 1.48 -27.46
N ASP A 293 -14.91 1.13 -28.32
CA ASP A 293 -14.99 -0.02 -29.23
C ASP A 293 -14.76 -1.37 -28.53
N LYS A 294 -14.27 -1.37 -27.28
CA LYS A 294 -14.03 -2.60 -26.52
C LYS A 294 -15.35 -3.13 -25.94
N LYS A 295 -15.84 -4.24 -26.49
CA LYS A 295 -17.05 -4.94 -26.01
C LYS A 295 -16.91 -5.59 -24.63
N SER A 296 -15.67 -5.78 -24.16
CA SER A 296 -15.37 -6.37 -22.86
C SER A 296 -14.05 -5.85 -22.29
N HIS A 297 -13.96 -5.90 -20.97
CA HIS A 297 -12.73 -5.68 -20.20
C HIS A 297 -12.54 -6.82 -19.22
N GLN A 298 -11.30 -7.28 -19.11
CA GLN A 298 -10.89 -8.37 -18.22
C GLN A 298 -10.94 -7.96 -16.74
N LEU A 299 -11.41 -8.86 -15.88
CA LEU A 299 -11.37 -8.74 -14.43
C LEU A 299 -10.88 -10.04 -13.78
N PHE A 300 -10.11 -9.88 -12.70
CA PHE A 300 -9.73 -10.98 -11.84
C PHE A 300 -10.51 -10.90 -10.53
N ILE A 301 -11.06 -12.03 -10.10
CA ILE A 301 -11.53 -12.26 -8.74
C ILE A 301 -10.37 -12.90 -7.98
N GLU A 302 -9.85 -12.16 -7.02
CA GLU A 302 -8.68 -12.53 -6.22
C GLU A 302 -9.16 -12.84 -4.80
N PRO A 303 -8.73 -13.97 -4.20
CA PRO A 303 -9.04 -14.31 -2.81
C PRO A 303 -8.51 -13.29 -1.81
#